data_AF-A0A813D661-F1
#
_entry.id   AF-A0A813D661-F1
#
_cell.length_a   1.000
_cell.length_b   1.000
_cell.length_c   1.000
_cell.angle_alpha   90.00
_cell.angle_beta   90.00
_cell.angle_gamma   90.00
#
_symmetry.space_group_name_H-M   'P 1'
#
loop_
_entity.id
_entity.type
_entity.pdbx_description
1 polymer ?
#
loop_
_entity_poly.entity_id
_entity_poly.type
_entity_poly.pdbx_seq_one_letter_code
_entity_poly.pdbx_strand_id
1 'polypeptide(L)'
;MSCSQCSSDTTSLTESLQGNVQRLRLHLSKLLLFPKKSGKRGVKKGDTPVSELQNVAQNTLREIIPMPKPELRIKARAIPKVETEKSAHKTLEMACTDQKYLGAKLKQAKAASGKAEE
;
A
#
# COMPACT_ATOMS: atom_id res chain seq x y z
N MET A 1 -22.16 -21.41 -2.69
CA MET A 1 -21.89 -20.53 -3.85
C MET A 1 -20.89 -19.48 -3.40
N SER A 2 -19.61 -19.71 -3.65
CA SER A 2 -18.54 -18.76 -3.38
C SER A 2 -18.58 -17.66 -4.44
N CYS A 3 -18.95 -16.46 -4.03
CA CYS A 3 -18.97 -15.27 -4.87
C CYS A 3 -17.57 -15.05 -5.48
N SER A 4 -17.43 -15.24 -6.80
CA SER A 4 -16.15 -15.03 -7.51
C SER A 4 -15.73 -13.57 -7.57
N GLN A 5 -16.66 -12.63 -7.27
CA GLN A 5 -16.38 -11.21 -7.14
C GLN A 5 -15.62 -10.82 -5.86
N CYS A 6 -15.49 -11.70 -4.86
CA CYS A 6 -14.79 -11.35 -3.62
C CYS A 6 -13.25 -11.49 -3.70
N SER A 7 -12.70 -11.99 -4.80
CA SER A 7 -11.25 -12.19 -4.96
C SER A 7 -10.53 -11.04 -5.68
N SER A 8 -11.26 -10.17 -6.40
CA SER A 8 -10.68 -9.07 -7.18
C SER A 8 -10.41 -7.79 -6.39
N ASP A 9 -11.06 -7.62 -5.24
CA ASP A 9 -11.18 -6.30 -4.61
C ASP A 9 -10.18 -6.04 -3.47
N THR A 10 -9.31 -7.00 -3.14
CA THR A 10 -8.41 -6.89 -1.98
C THR A 10 -7.13 -6.09 -2.22
N THR A 11 -6.87 -5.64 -3.47
CA THR A 11 -5.69 -4.84 -3.83
C THR A 11 -6.05 -3.45 -4.37
N SER A 12 -7.15 -2.87 -3.89
CA SER A 12 -7.74 -1.61 -4.39
C SER A 12 -6.89 -0.33 -4.21
N LEU A 13 -5.65 -0.43 -3.74
CA LEU A 13 -4.71 0.68 -3.64
C LEU A 13 -3.49 0.43 -4.56
N THR A 14 -3.44 1.13 -5.70
CA THR A 14 -2.39 0.98 -6.71
C THR A 14 -0.97 1.19 -6.16
N GLU A 15 -0.81 2.13 -5.23
CA GLU A 15 0.47 2.46 -4.60
C GLU A 15 1.05 1.28 -3.81
N SER A 16 0.22 0.55 -3.06
CA SER A 16 0.67 -0.59 -2.26
C SER A 16 1.02 -1.78 -3.14
N LEU A 17 0.29 -1.98 -4.24
CA LEU A 17 0.58 -3.01 -5.22
C LEU A 17 1.94 -2.78 -5.90
N GLN A 18 2.21 -1.55 -6.34
CA GLN A 18 3.48 -1.20 -6.96
C GLN A 18 4.67 -1.46 -6.03
N GLY A 19 4.56 -1.05 -4.76
CA GLY A 19 5.59 -1.33 -3.74
C GLY A 19 5.84 -2.83 -3.54
N ASN A 20 4.77 -3.63 -3.48
CA ASN A 20 4.88 -5.09 -3.34
C ASN A 20 5.53 -5.76 -4.55
N VAL A 21 5.17 -5.35 -5.77
CA VAL A 21 5.77 -5.88 -6.99
C VAL A 21 7.27 -5.58 -7.05
N GLN A 22 7.67 -4.35 -6.72
CA GLN A 22 9.10 -3.98 -6.65
C GLN A 22 9.83 -4.81 -5.61
N ARG A 23 9.23 -5.02 -4.44
CA ARG A 23 9.81 -5.86 -3.37
C ARG A 23 9.99 -7.31 -3.81
N LEU A 24 8.99 -7.91 -4.45
CA LEU A 24 9.09 -9.29 -4.94
C LEU A 24 10.18 -9.43 -6.01
N ARG A 25 10.33 -8.44 -6.89
CA ARG A 25 11.44 -8.41 -7.87
C ARG A 25 12.81 -8.35 -7.18
N LEU A 26 12.94 -7.56 -6.12
CA LEU A 26 14.17 -7.52 -5.31
C LEU A 26 14.45 -8.82 -4.56
N HIS A 27 13.42 -9.53 -4.09
CA HIS A 27 13.58 -10.86 -3.51
C HIS A 27 14.07 -11.84 -4.56
N LEU A 28 13.43 -11.89 -5.74
CA LEU A 28 13.81 -12.79 -6.81
C LEU A 28 15.25 -12.59 -7.29
N SER A 29 15.74 -11.34 -7.34
CA SER A 29 17.13 -11.07 -7.77
C SER A 29 18.17 -11.46 -6.71
N LYS A 30 17.82 -11.43 -5.42
CA LYS A 30 18.72 -11.77 -4.30
C LYS A 30 18.62 -13.22 -3.84
N LEU A 31 17.57 -13.93 -4.25
CA LEU A 31 17.31 -15.30 -3.83
C LEU A 31 18.30 -16.25 -4.53
N LEU A 32 19.09 -16.97 -3.74
CA LEU A 32 19.94 -18.06 -4.22
C LEU A 32 19.22 -19.39 -3.95
N LEU A 33 18.98 -20.16 -5.02
CA LEU A 33 18.20 -21.40 -4.94
C LEU A 33 19.13 -22.61 -5.00
N PHE A 34 19.21 -23.34 -3.89
CA PHE A 34 20.01 -24.55 -3.79
C PHE A 34 19.32 -25.73 -4.51
N PRO A 35 20.04 -26.48 -5.36
CA PRO A 35 19.51 -27.68 -5.99
C PRO A 35 19.06 -28.72 -4.95
N LYS A 36 17.90 -29.34 -5.16
CA LYS A 36 17.36 -30.38 -4.26
C LYS A 36 18.24 -31.63 -4.19
N LYS A 37 18.96 -31.95 -5.28
CA LYS A 37 19.87 -33.10 -5.37
C LYS A 37 21.27 -32.63 -5.71
N SER A 38 22.27 -33.31 -5.17
CA SER A 38 23.67 -33.05 -5.48
C SER A 38 24.02 -33.42 -6.92
N GLY A 39 24.93 -32.65 -7.53
CA GLY A 39 25.48 -32.90 -8.86
C GLY A 39 24.66 -32.31 -10.02
N LYS A 40 25.24 -32.37 -11.23
CA LYS A 40 24.73 -31.70 -12.45
C LYS A 40 23.31 -32.12 -12.85
N ARG A 41 22.89 -33.35 -12.50
CA ARG A 41 21.54 -33.88 -12.77
C ARG A 41 20.47 -33.35 -11.80
N GLY A 42 20.88 -32.73 -10.70
CA GLY A 42 20.00 -32.13 -9.70
C GLY A 42 19.68 -30.66 -9.96
N VAL A 43 20.46 -30.00 -10.81
CA VAL A 43 20.34 -28.58 -11.17
C VAL A 43 19.26 -28.42 -12.24
N LYS A 44 18.15 -27.77 -11.88
CA LYS A 44 17.03 -27.45 -12.77
C LYS A 44 17.13 -26.00 -13.27
N LYS A 45 16.25 -25.66 -14.23
CA LYS A 45 16.11 -24.29 -14.73
C LYS A 45 15.65 -23.39 -13.57
N GLY A 46 16.51 -22.45 -13.17
CA GLY A 46 16.28 -21.54 -12.05
C GLY A 46 17.11 -21.82 -10.79
N ASP A 47 17.88 -22.91 -10.77
CA ASP A 47 18.84 -23.17 -9.69
C ASP A 47 20.14 -22.40 -9.94
N THR A 48 20.78 -21.92 -8.87
CA THR A 48 22.06 -21.22 -8.94
C THR A 48 23.21 -22.22 -9.15
N PRO A 49 24.20 -21.89 -10.00
CA PRO A 49 25.32 -22.79 -10.27
C PRO A 49 26.16 -23.01 -9.01
N VAL A 50 26.74 -24.20 -8.89
CA VAL A 50 27.51 -24.60 -7.69
C VAL A 50 28.68 -23.66 -7.37
N SER A 51 29.24 -22.97 -8.38
CA SER A 51 30.30 -21.97 -8.21
C SER A 51 29.89 -20.78 -7.34
N GLU A 52 28.63 -20.36 -7.43
CA GLU A 52 28.11 -19.21 -6.67
C GLU A 52 27.65 -19.62 -5.26
N LEU A 53 27.51 -20.92 -5.00
CA LEU A 53 26.96 -21.48 -3.76
C LEU A 53 28.01 -21.77 -2.67
N GLN A 54 29.30 -21.80 -3.00
CA GLN A 54 30.32 -22.31 -2.07
C GLN A 54 30.59 -21.41 -0.86
N ASN A 55 30.46 -20.08 -1.00
CA ASN A 55 30.82 -19.11 0.04
C ASN A 55 29.64 -18.22 0.45
N VAL A 56 28.40 -18.73 0.34
CA VAL A 56 27.21 -17.95 0.65
C VAL A 56 27.02 -17.85 2.16
N ALA A 57 27.07 -16.62 2.69
CA ALA A 57 26.77 -16.36 4.09
C ALA A 57 25.26 -16.49 4.36
N GLN A 58 24.92 -17.07 5.51
CA GLN A 58 23.52 -17.12 5.96
C GLN A 58 23.07 -15.74 6.43
N ASN A 59 21.89 -15.30 5.97
CA ASN A 59 21.24 -14.12 6.51
C ASN A 59 20.80 -14.39 7.96
N THR A 60 21.44 -13.73 8.92
CA THR A 60 21.15 -13.84 10.36
C THR A 60 20.15 -12.80 10.86
N LEU A 61 19.82 -11.80 10.02
CA LEU A 61 18.88 -10.74 10.36
C LEU A 61 17.43 -11.24 10.29
N ARG A 62 16.59 -10.76 11.23
CA ARG A 62 15.15 -11.06 11.27
C ARG A 62 14.39 -10.51 10.06
N GLU A 63 14.85 -9.39 9.50
CA GLU A 63 14.30 -8.78 8.29
C GLU A 63 15.29 -8.91 7.13
N ILE A 64 14.94 -9.75 6.14
CA ILE A 64 15.83 -10.06 5.00
C ILE A 64 15.85 -8.90 3.98
N ILE A 65 14.69 -8.27 3.75
CA ILE A 65 14.55 -7.04 2.97
C ILE A 65 13.56 -6.14 3.71
N PRO A 66 14.05 -5.09 4.40
CA PRO A 66 13.19 -4.18 5.15
C PRO A 66 12.35 -3.35 4.19
N MET A 67 11.14 -3.00 4.64
CA MET A 67 10.26 -2.06 3.94
C MET A 67 10.66 -0.65 4.36
N PRO A 68 11.27 0.18 3.48
CA PRO A 68 11.57 1.55 3.84
C PRO A 68 10.25 2.31 4.04
N LYS A 69 10.10 2.98 5.18
CA LYS A 69 9.05 3.98 5.36
C LYS A 69 9.52 5.25 4.66
N PRO A 70 8.88 5.69 3.57
CA PRO A 70 9.32 6.89 2.88
C PRO A 70 9.12 8.10 3.81
N GLU A 71 10.22 8.72 4.22
CA GLU A 71 10.20 10.00 4.92
C GLU A 71 10.22 11.12 3.89
N LEU A 72 9.07 11.78 3.70
CA LEU A 72 9.00 12.96 2.85
C LEU A 72 9.64 14.15 3.59
N ARG A 73 10.89 14.47 3.23
CA ARG A 73 11.56 15.67 3.74
C ARG A 73 10.97 16.91 3.09
N ILE A 74 10.11 17.61 3.83
CA ILE A 74 9.53 18.88 3.40
C ILE A 74 10.49 20.01 3.81
N LYS A 75 10.97 20.79 2.84
CA LYS A 75 11.80 21.97 3.10
C LYS A 75 10.92 23.14 3.56
N ALA A 76 11.44 23.98 4.45
CA ALA A 76 10.78 25.21 4.86
C ALA A 76 10.57 26.11 3.63
N ARG A 77 9.34 26.57 3.44
CA ARG A 77 8.94 27.48 2.37
C ARG A 77 8.22 28.67 2.96
N ALA A 78 8.26 29.82 2.27
CA ALA A 78 7.46 30.97 2.66
C ALA A 78 5.97 30.61 2.62
N ILE A 79 5.24 31.00 3.66
CA ILE A 79 3.81 30.67 3.80
C ILE A 79 3.01 31.63 2.91
N PRO A 80 2.25 31.14 1.92
CA PRO A 80 1.38 31.99 1.11
C PRO A 80 0.18 32.49 1.94
N LYS A 81 -0.36 33.67 1.59
CA LYS A 81 -1.49 34.30 2.29
C LYS A 81 -2.71 33.37 2.40
N VAL A 82 -2.97 32.59 1.36
CA VAL A 82 -4.05 31.59 1.30
C VAL A 82 -3.93 30.50 2.37
N GLU A 83 -2.71 30.09 2.75
CA GLU A 83 -2.49 29.12 3.83
C GLU A 83 -2.67 29.77 5.21
N THR A 84 -2.48 31.09 5.32
CA THR A 84 -2.60 31.85 6.58
C THR A 84 -4.05 32.18 6.92
N GLU A 85 -4.85 32.52 5.91
CA GLU A 85 -6.28 32.85 6.08
C GLU A 85 -7.13 31.60 6.37
N LYS A 86 -6.66 30.41 5.98
CA LYS A 86 -7.34 29.14 6.26
C LYS A 86 -7.14 28.73 7.72
N SER A 87 -8.20 28.77 8.50
CA SER A 87 -8.20 28.29 9.88
C SER A 87 -8.40 26.77 9.95
N ALA A 88 -7.35 26.01 10.25
CA ALA A 88 -7.41 24.54 10.39
C ALA A 88 -8.45 24.07 11.42
N HIS A 89 -8.57 24.79 12.56
CA HIS A 89 -9.51 24.45 13.62
C HIS A 89 -10.97 24.43 13.14
N LYS A 90 -11.41 25.51 12.49
CA LYS A 90 -12.79 25.62 11.99
C LYS A 90 -13.08 24.57 10.91
N THR A 91 -12.11 24.26 10.06
CA THR A 91 -12.26 23.21 9.03
C THR A 91 -12.50 21.84 9.67
N LEU A 92 -11.77 21.51 10.74
CA LEU A 92 -11.97 20.26 11.47
C LEU A 92 -13.34 20.23 12.17
N GLU A 93 -13.72 21.31 12.84
CA GLU A 93 -15.04 21.41 13.48
C GLU A 93 -16.18 21.24 12.47
N MET A 94 -16.11 21.95 11.34
CA MET A 94 -17.09 21.82 10.25
C MET A 94 -17.14 20.38 9.74
N ALA A 95 -16.00 19.73 9.45
CA ALA A 95 -15.96 18.35 9.00
C ALA A 95 -16.57 17.37 10.03
N CYS A 96 -16.30 17.56 11.32
CA CYS A 96 -16.90 16.77 12.39
C CYS A 96 -18.41 16.98 12.47
N THR A 97 -18.89 18.23 12.38
CA THR A 97 -20.33 18.53 12.37
C THR A 97 -21.02 17.95 11.13
N ASP A 98 -20.40 18.06 9.96
CA ASP A 98 -20.92 17.48 8.73
C ASP A 98 -21.05 15.97 8.88
N GLN A 99 -19.99 15.27 9.29
CA GLN A 99 -20.04 13.83 9.55
C GLN A 99 -21.15 13.44 10.53
N LYS A 100 -21.33 14.19 11.63
CA LYS A 100 -22.38 13.95 12.63
C LYS A 100 -23.79 14.15 12.08
N TYR A 101 -24.00 15.19 11.28
CA TYR A 101 -25.32 15.57 10.78
C TYR A 101 -25.63 15.09 9.36
N LEU A 102 -24.71 14.38 8.69
CA LEU A 102 -24.90 13.82 7.33
C LEU A 102 -26.22 13.07 7.21
N GLY A 103 -26.52 12.16 8.13
CA GLY A 103 -27.76 11.38 8.09
C GLY A 103 -29.02 12.23 8.23
N ALA A 104 -29.00 13.26 9.09
CA ALA A 104 -30.13 14.17 9.27
C ALA A 104 -30.33 15.07 8.05
N LYS A 105 -29.22 15.62 7.50
CA LYS A 105 -29.23 16.42 6.27
C LYS A 105 -29.75 15.61 5.08
N LEU A 106 -29.33 14.35 4.93
CA LEU A 106 -29.81 13.46 3.85
C LEU A 106 -31.29 13.11 4.01
N LYS A 107 -31.78 12.88 5.23
CA LYS A 107 -33.21 12.64 5.50
C LYS A 107 -34.05 13.87 5.17
N GLN A 108 -33.61 15.06 5.60
CA GLN A 108 -34.28 16.31 5.27
C GLN A 108 -34.25 16.61 3.77
N ALA A 109 -33.12 16.39 3.10
CA ALA A 109 -33.00 16.57 1.65
C ALA A 109 -33.95 15.64 0.88
N LYS A 110 -34.05 14.36 1.27
CA LYS A 110 -34.99 13.40 0.68
C LYS A 110 -36.46 13.76 0.94
N ALA A 111 -36.76 14.26 2.13
CA ALA A 111 -38.11 14.71 2.47
C ALA A 111 -38.47 16.02 1.74
N ALA A 112 -37.52 16.92 1.54
CA ALA A 112 -37.71 18.16 0.79
C ALA A 112 -37.86 17.90 -0.71
N SER A 113 -37.09 16.96 -1.29
CA SER A 113 -37.27 16.56 -2.69
C SER A 113 -38.59 15.82 -2.89
N GLY A 114 -39.00 14.94 -1.96
CA GLY A 114 -40.29 14.25 -2.04
C GLY A 114 -41.51 15.17 -1.87
N LYS A 115 -41.36 16.31 -1.16
CA LYS A 115 -42.40 17.34 -1.03
C LYS A 115 -42.42 18.36 -2.18
N ALA A 116 -41.40 18.37 -3.03
CA ALA A 116 -41.31 19.25 -4.19
C ALA A 116 -41.81 18.58 -5.48
N GLU A 117 -42.03 17.26 -5.46
CA GLU A 117 -42.60 16.48 -6.56
C GLU A 117 -44.11 16.17 -6.39
N GLU A 118 -44.75 16.69 -5.33
CA GLU A 118 -46.20 16.67 -5.08
C GLU A 118 -46.76 18.10 -5.10
#